data_AF-A0A8T0X1X0-F1
#
_entry.id   AF-A0A8T0X1X0-F1
#
_cell.length_a   1.000
_cell.length_b   1.000
_cell.length_c   1.000
_cell.angle_alpha   90.00
_cell.angle_beta   90.00
_cell.angle_gamma   90.00
#
_symmetry.space_group_name_H-M   'P 1'
#
loop_
_entity.id
_entity.type
_entity.pdbx_description
1 polymer ?
#
loop_
_entity_poly.entity_id
_entity_poly.type
_entity_poly.pdbx_seq_one_letter_code
_entity_poly.pdbx_strand_id
1 'polypeptide(L)'
;MAVEDPPAAPPPRQSEAGAGGRRTDKHGRRLEVYNEVLARLRSSAEISPAFEDALWAHFHRLPARYALDVNAERADDVVTHQRLLEEARDPERRPALSVRVVQVSRIIDGDMGDSLDNPDMEMVTSNHLPNQLIHPPPAFGSSSNLELLGLETSEGDVRSADDTDHSVHLISRPMHEITFATVDKPKLLSQLTSLLAELGLDIQEAHAFSTIDGYSLDVFVVTGWHLGSTEQLQVKLLQKFHKVEAQACSVSSTSSPSSEGWGGGASVPSTSVEIPTDGADIWEIDLKLLKFANKVASGSNGDLYRGSYCSQDVAIKVVRPERISADMYRDFAQEVYIMRKVRHRNVVPFIGACTRQPNLYIVTDFMSGGSVYDYLHKKNSTFKLPEIVKVAMDISKGMNYLHQNNIIHRDLKTANLLMDENKVVKVADFGVARVKDQSGVMTAETGTYRWMAPEVIEHKPYDHKADVFSFAIVLWELLTGKIPYEYLTPLQAAIGVVQKGIRPTIPKDTHPKLVDLLQKCWHRDPAERPDFSEILEILQRLSKEVGTDTEGRHKMKTGFLSALKRNH
;
A
#
# COMPACT_ATOMS: atom_id res chain seq x y z
N MET A 1 -53.80 -40.54 43.42
CA MET A 1 -53.80 -39.10 43.08
C MET A 1 -53.04 -38.41 44.21
N ALA A 2 -51.92 -37.74 44.05
CA ALA A 2 -51.14 -37.35 42.87
C ALA A 2 -49.66 -37.54 43.19
N VAL A 3 -48.85 -37.85 42.17
CA VAL A 3 -47.40 -37.99 42.25
C VAL A 3 -46.82 -36.58 42.05
N GLU A 4 -46.02 -36.09 43.00
CA GLU A 4 -45.32 -34.81 42.88
C GLU A 4 -44.09 -34.95 41.97
N ASP A 5 -44.01 -34.09 40.95
CA ASP A 5 -42.90 -34.00 40.00
C ASP A 5 -41.64 -33.37 40.63
N PRO A 6 -40.43 -33.77 40.22
CA PRO A 6 -39.17 -33.22 40.73
C PRO A 6 -38.87 -31.81 40.16
N PRO A 7 -38.10 -30.98 40.88
CA PRO A 7 -37.88 -29.58 40.52
C PRO A 7 -36.96 -29.40 39.30
N ALA A 8 -37.29 -28.40 38.48
CA ALA A 8 -36.63 -28.05 37.23
C ALA A 8 -35.15 -27.62 37.39
N ALA A 9 -34.32 -28.02 36.44
CA ALA A 9 -32.90 -27.67 36.34
C ALA A 9 -32.68 -26.17 36.07
N PRO A 10 -31.60 -25.56 36.57
CA PRO A 10 -31.32 -24.14 36.38
C PRO A 10 -30.86 -23.84 34.94
N PRO A 11 -31.11 -22.61 34.44
CA PRO A 11 -30.74 -22.22 33.08
C PRO A 11 -29.21 -22.12 32.92
N PRO A 12 -28.67 -22.30 31.70
CA PRO A 12 -27.23 -22.25 31.46
C PRO A 12 -26.70 -20.82 31.68
N ARG A 13 -25.55 -20.74 32.37
CA ARG A 13 -24.80 -19.51 32.61
C ARG A 13 -24.44 -18.83 31.30
N GLN A 14 -24.75 -17.54 31.20
CA GLN A 14 -24.24 -16.65 30.16
C GLN A 14 -22.70 -16.69 30.20
N SER A 15 -22.09 -17.11 29.09
CA SER A 15 -20.67 -16.94 28.86
C SER A 15 -20.45 -15.52 28.33
N GLU A 16 -19.68 -14.72 29.06
CA GLU A 16 -19.15 -13.45 28.61
C GLU A 16 -18.21 -13.70 27.42
N ALA A 17 -18.70 -13.44 26.21
CA ALA A 17 -17.89 -13.43 24.99
C ALA A 17 -17.08 -12.12 24.91
N GLY A 18 -15.92 -12.12 25.55
CA GLY A 18 -14.89 -11.09 25.38
C GLY A 18 -14.12 -11.26 24.06
N ALA A 19 -14.12 -10.19 23.26
CA ALA A 19 -13.05 -9.77 22.34
C ALA A 19 -12.51 -10.79 21.30
N GLY A 20 -13.34 -11.18 20.32
CA GLY A 20 -12.94 -11.88 19.08
C GLY A 20 -13.00 -11.05 17.79
N GLY A 21 -13.11 -9.72 17.89
CA GLY A 21 -13.70 -8.87 16.84
C GLY A 21 -12.82 -8.38 15.67
N ARG A 22 -11.82 -9.11 15.16
CA ARG A 22 -11.07 -8.65 13.95
C ARG A 22 -10.86 -9.65 12.81
N ARG A 23 -11.05 -10.96 13.05
CA ARG A 23 -11.03 -11.97 11.96
C ARG A 23 -12.41 -12.25 11.39
N THR A 24 -13.44 -12.13 12.21
CA THR A 24 -14.85 -12.32 11.83
C THR A 24 -15.36 -11.21 10.92
N ASP A 25 -14.84 -9.99 11.09
CA ASP A 25 -15.32 -8.79 10.39
C ASP A 25 -15.00 -8.79 8.89
N LYS A 26 -13.78 -9.17 8.47
CA LYS A 26 -13.39 -9.22 7.04
C LYS A 26 -14.06 -10.36 6.28
N HIS A 27 -14.24 -11.51 6.92
CA HIS A 27 -14.92 -12.65 6.31
C HIS A 27 -16.43 -12.40 6.22
N GLY A 28 -17.01 -11.77 7.26
CA GLY A 28 -18.40 -11.31 7.27
C GLY A 28 -18.67 -10.31 6.15
N ARG A 29 -17.84 -9.28 6.01
CA ARG A 29 -18.03 -8.26 4.97
C ARG A 29 -17.90 -8.81 3.54
N ARG A 30 -16.99 -9.75 3.30
CA ARG A 30 -16.89 -10.46 2.01
C ARG A 30 -18.16 -11.25 1.72
N LEU A 31 -18.68 -11.96 2.72
CA LEU A 31 -19.90 -12.74 2.60
C LEU A 31 -21.11 -11.85 2.33
N GLU A 32 -21.20 -10.69 3.00
CA GLU A 32 -22.24 -9.69 2.75
C GLU A 32 -22.24 -9.21 1.29
N VAL A 33 -21.08 -8.81 0.78
CA VAL A 33 -20.97 -8.31 -0.61
C VAL A 33 -21.24 -9.42 -1.63
N TYR A 34 -20.75 -10.63 -1.38
CA TYR A 34 -21.10 -11.79 -2.21
C TYR A 34 -22.61 -12.04 -2.26
N ASN A 35 -23.29 -12.01 -1.10
CA ASN A 35 -24.73 -12.23 -1.03
C ASN A 35 -25.51 -11.13 -1.74
N GLU A 36 -25.07 -9.87 -1.64
CA GLU A 36 -25.67 -8.73 -2.35
C GLU A 36 -25.53 -8.88 -3.87
N VAL A 37 -24.32 -9.21 -4.35
CA VAL A 37 -24.04 -9.47 -5.77
C VAL A 37 -24.89 -10.64 -6.27
N LEU A 38 -24.95 -11.74 -5.52
CA LEU A 38 -25.75 -12.91 -5.87
C LEU A 38 -27.25 -12.58 -5.92
N ALA A 39 -27.77 -11.81 -4.96
CA ALA A 39 -29.16 -11.38 -4.94
C ALA A 39 -29.53 -10.55 -6.19
N ARG A 40 -28.64 -9.66 -6.62
CA ARG A 40 -28.82 -8.84 -7.82
C ARG A 40 -28.69 -9.63 -9.12
N LEU A 41 -27.78 -10.60 -9.20
CA LEU A 41 -27.73 -11.48 -10.36
C LEU A 41 -29.01 -12.33 -10.46
N ARG A 42 -29.54 -12.83 -9.33
CA ARG A 42 -30.79 -13.61 -9.29
C ARG A 42 -32.02 -12.80 -9.71
N SER A 43 -32.03 -11.49 -9.51
CA SER A 43 -33.13 -10.64 -9.98
C SER A 43 -33.07 -10.39 -11.50
N SER A 44 -31.92 -10.62 -12.13
CA SER A 44 -31.71 -10.44 -13.58
C SER A 44 -31.84 -11.73 -14.40
N ALA A 45 -31.51 -12.89 -13.83
CA ALA A 45 -31.53 -14.19 -14.50
C ALA A 45 -31.59 -15.37 -13.52
N GLU A 46 -32.01 -16.54 -14.00
CA GLU A 46 -31.89 -17.79 -13.24
C GLU A 46 -30.41 -18.22 -13.14
N ILE A 47 -29.93 -18.44 -11.91
CA ILE A 47 -28.56 -18.83 -11.63
C ILE A 47 -28.50 -20.32 -11.26
N SER A 48 -27.58 -21.05 -11.90
CA SER A 48 -27.33 -22.45 -11.56
C SER A 48 -26.47 -22.58 -10.28
N PRO A 49 -26.63 -23.65 -9.47
CA PRO A 49 -25.79 -23.89 -8.30
C PRO A 49 -24.29 -23.91 -8.62
N ALA A 50 -23.92 -24.46 -9.79
CA ALA A 50 -22.53 -24.49 -10.25
C ALA A 50 -21.94 -23.08 -10.49
N PHE A 51 -22.78 -22.12 -10.91
CA PHE A 51 -22.36 -20.73 -11.05
C PHE A 51 -22.15 -20.07 -9.68
N GLU A 52 -22.99 -20.37 -8.68
CA GLU A 52 -22.82 -19.83 -7.33
C GLU A 52 -21.50 -20.30 -6.72
N ASP A 53 -21.19 -21.59 -6.85
CA ASP A 53 -19.92 -22.15 -6.40
C ASP A 53 -18.72 -21.48 -7.11
N ALA A 54 -18.83 -21.28 -8.43
CA ALA A 54 -17.79 -20.61 -9.21
C ALA A 54 -17.61 -19.13 -8.81
N LEU A 55 -18.71 -18.42 -8.54
CA LEU A 55 -18.70 -17.03 -8.11
C LEU A 55 -18.10 -16.90 -6.70
N TRP A 56 -18.43 -17.81 -5.79
CA TRP A 56 -17.82 -17.86 -4.47
C TRP A 56 -16.31 -18.14 -4.55
N ALA A 57 -15.90 -19.07 -5.41
CA ALA A 57 -14.50 -19.35 -5.68
C ALA A 57 -13.75 -18.12 -6.25
N HIS A 58 -14.41 -17.29 -7.06
CA HIS A 58 -13.87 -16.01 -7.54
C HIS A 58 -13.58 -15.03 -6.38
N PHE A 59 -14.52 -14.82 -5.47
CA PHE A 59 -14.28 -13.98 -4.28
C PHE A 59 -13.18 -14.52 -3.36
N HIS A 60 -13.00 -15.84 -3.33
CA HIS A 60 -11.93 -16.48 -2.56
C HIS A 60 -10.56 -16.38 -3.23
N ARG A 61 -10.49 -16.39 -4.57
CA ARG A 61 -9.21 -16.27 -5.29
C ARG A 61 -8.61 -14.87 -5.19
N LEU A 62 -9.46 -13.86 -4.97
CA LEU A 62 -9.08 -12.45 -4.90
C LEU A 62 -8.84 -11.98 -3.45
N PRO A 63 -8.01 -10.96 -3.23
CA PRO A 63 -7.71 -10.45 -1.91
C PRO A 63 -8.94 -9.79 -1.28
N ALA A 64 -8.99 -9.73 0.06
CA ALA A 64 -10.16 -9.20 0.78
C ALA A 64 -10.57 -7.78 0.35
N ARG A 65 -9.61 -6.96 -0.10
CA ARG A 65 -9.86 -5.62 -0.62
C ARG A 65 -10.80 -5.60 -1.85
N TYR A 66 -10.74 -6.61 -2.71
CA TYR A 66 -11.63 -6.68 -3.87
C TYR A 66 -13.11 -6.61 -3.45
N ALA A 67 -13.47 -7.37 -2.41
CA ALA A 67 -14.83 -7.37 -1.89
C ALA A 67 -15.21 -6.09 -1.14
N LEU A 68 -14.24 -5.30 -0.68
CA LEU A 68 -14.49 -4.02 -0.01
C LEU A 68 -14.67 -2.87 -1.02
N ASP A 69 -13.96 -2.95 -2.14
CA ASP A 69 -13.84 -1.85 -3.09
C ASP A 69 -14.76 -2.01 -4.32
N VAL A 70 -15.21 -3.23 -4.61
CA VAL A 70 -16.09 -3.50 -5.77
C VAL A 70 -17.49 -2.95 -5.52
N ASN A 71 -18.03 -2.26 -6.53
CA ASN A 71 -19.39 -1.76 -6.48
C ASN A 71 -20.39 -2.92 -6.60
N ALA A 72 -20.95 -3.35 -5.47
CA ALA A 72 -21.95 -4.41 -5.40
C ALA A 72 -23.22 -4.09 -6.21
N GLU A 73 -23.49 -2.82 -6.51
CA GLU A 73 -24.63 -2.43 -7.32
C GLU A 73 -24.49 -2.86 -8.79
N ARG A 74 -23.27 -3.14 -9.23
CA ARG A 74 -22.92 -3.58 -10.58
C ARG A 74 -22.44 -5.01 -10.57
N ALA A 75 -23.34 -5.93 -10.20
CA ALA A 75 -23.04 -7.34 -10.12
C ALA A 75 -22.48 -7.93 -11.43
N ASP A 76 -22.88 -7.40 -12.60
CA ASP A 76 -22.35 -7.78 -13.92
C ASP A 76 -20.83 -7.51 -14.08
N ASP A 77 -20.30 -6.53 -13.36
CA ASP A 77 -18.86 -6.21 -13.41
C ASP A 77 -18.06 -7.32 -12.72
N VAL A 78 -18.59 -7.89 -11.64
CA VAL A 78 -18.01 -9.05 -10.96
C VAL A 78 -17.97 -10.26 -11.88
N VAL A 79 -19.05 -10.49 -12.64
CA VAL A 79 -19.11 -11.57 -13.64
C VAL A 79 -18.10 -11.33 -14.77
N THR A 80 -17.95 -10.08 -15.20
CA THR A 80 -16.94 -9.70 -16.20
C THR A 80 -15.53 -9.98 -15.69
N HIS A 81 -15.22 -9.61 -14.45
CA HIS A 81 -13.91 -9.89 -13.83
C HIS A 81 -13.63 -11.39 -13.73
N GLN A 82 -14.64 -12.18 -13.34
CA GLN A 82 -14.55 -13.64 -13.27
C GLN A 82 -14.27 -14.23 -14.66
N ARG A 83 -15.01 -13.80 -15.68
CA ARG A 83 -14.82 -14.25 -17.07
C ARG A 83 -13.42 -13.93 -17.59
N LEU A 84 -12.95 -12.69 -17.40
CA LEU A 84 -11.63 -12.27 -17.87
C LEU A 84 -10.50 -13.09 -17.22
N LEU A 85 -10.59 -13.36 -15.92
CA LEU A 85 -9.61 -14.21 -15.23
C LEU A 85 -9.63 -15.65 -15.73
N GLU A 86 -10.79 -16.18 -16.12
CA GLU A 86 -10.88 -17.51 -16.72
C GLU A 86 -10.33 -17.53 -18.16
N GLU A 87 -10.62 -16.51 -18.97
CA GLU A 87 -10.07 -16.34 -20.31
C GLU A 87 -8.54 -16.23 -20.29
N ALA A 88 -7.96 -15.53 -19.31
CA ALA A 88 -6.52 -15.35 -19.16
C ALA A 88 -5.74 -16.66 -18.92
N ARG A 89 -6.43 -17.74 -18.55
CA ARG A 89 -5.84 -19.08 -18.39
C ARG A 89 -5.44 -19.70 -19.72
N ASP A 90 -6.13 -19.36 -20.80
CA ASP A 90 -5.77 -19.75 -22.16
C ASP A 90 -4.62 -18.85 -22.65
N PRO A 91 -3.41 -19.39 -22.93
CA PRO A 91 -2.29 -18.60 -23.43
C PRO A 91 -2.59 -17.82 -24.72
N GLU A 92 -3.45 -18.35 -25.59
CA GLU A 92 -3.81 -17.73 -26.88
C GLU A 92 -4.76 -16.54 -26.70
N ARG A 93 -5.49 -16.50 -25.58
CA ARG A 93 -6.41 -15.39 -25.25
C ARG A 93 -5.78 -14.34 -24.36
N ARG A 94 -4.49 -14.46 -24.05
CA ARG A 94 -3.78 -13.55 -23.16
C ARG A 94 -3.25 -12.31 -23.91
N PRO A 95 -3.37 -11.10 -23.32
CA PRO A 95 -4.15 -10.77 -22.12
C PRO A 95 -5.65 -10.78 -22.45
N ALA A 96 -6.47 -11.20 -21.49
CA ALA A 96 -7.91 -11.01 -21.59
C ALA A 96 -8.21 -9.54 -21.25
N LEU A 97 -8.92 -8.83 -22.13
CA LEU A 97 -9.13 -7.38 -22.06
C LEU A 97 -10.60 -7.03 -22.26
N SER A 98 -11.13 -6.19 -21.37
CA SER A 98 -12.41 -5.52 -21.54
C SER A 98 -12.23 -4.00 -21.49
N VAL A 99 -12.92 -3.28 -22.38
CA VAL A 99 -12.95 -1.81 -22.40
C VAL A 99 -14.40 -1.37 -22.52
N ARG A 100 -14.81 -0.43 -21.68
CA ARG A 100 -16.18 0.12 -21.72
C ARG A 100 -16.19 1.60 -21.36
N VAL A 101 -17.25 2.30 -21.73
CA VAL A 101 -17.46 3.71 -21.37
C VAL A 101 -18.12 3.79 -19.99
N VAL A 102 -17.58 4.64 -19.12
CA VAL A 102 -18.10 4.89 -17.77
C VAL A 102 -18.20 6.40 -17.49
N GLN A 103 -19.03 6.80 -16.55
CA GLN A 103 -19.26 8.20 -16.20
C GLN A 103 -19.58 8.35 -14.71
N VAL A 104 -19.17 9.48 -14.13
CA VAL A 104 -19.52 9.86 -12.76
C VAL A 104 -20.59 10.95 -12.82
N SER A 105 -21.77 10.66 -12.27
CA SER A 105 -22.89 11.60 -12.22
C SER A 105 -22.75 12.51 -11.00
N ARG A 106 -22.84 13.83 -11.19
CA ARG A 106 -22.95 14.79 -10.08
C ARG A 106 -24.32 14.67 -9.43
N ILE A 107 -24.38 14.36 -8.13
CA ILE A 107 -25.59 14.58 -7.32
C ILE A 107 -25.45 15.97 -6.70
N ILE A 108 -26.25 16.94 -7.15
CA ILE A 108 -26.42 18.20 -6.41
C ILE A 108 -27.48 17.92 -5.36
N ASP A 109 -27.06 17.75 -4.09
CA ASP A 109 -27.97 17.89 -2.97
C ASP A 109 -28.46 19.35 -2.94
N GLY A 110 -29.71 19.55 -3.34
CA GLY A 110 -30.38 20.84 -3.27
C GLY A 110 -30.70 21.19 -1.82
N ASP A 111 -29.76 21.83 -1.13
CA ASP A 111 -30.06 22.65 0.05
C ASP A 111 -30.72 23.94 -0.44
N MET A 112 -32.05 24.00 -0.34
CA MET A 112 -32.80 25.25 -0.42
C MET A 112 -33.54 25.43 0.91
N GLY A 113 -32.90 26.21 1.78
CA GLY A 113 -33.55 26.79 2.94
C GLY A 113 -34.68 27.74 2.55
N ASP A 114 -35.73 27.70 3.36
CA ASP A 114 -36.79 28.70 3.59
C ASP A 114 -37.03 29.76 2.51
N SER A 115 -38.16 29.65 1.81
CA SER A 115 -39.02 30.77 1.43
C SER A 115 -40.44 30.29 1.10
N LEU A 116 -41.42 30.97 1.68
CA LEU A 116 -42.85 30.67 1.72
C LEU A 116 -43.58 30.84 0.37
N ASP A 117 -44.71 30.11 0.29
CA ASP A 117 -45.94 30.35 -0.47
C ASP A 117 -45.92 30.35 -2.02
N ASN A 118 -46.33 29.20 -2.61
CA ASN A 118 -47.26 29.19 -3.73
C ASN A 118 -47.98 27.83 -3.86
N PRO A 119 -49.32 27.73 -3.74
CA PRO A 119 -50.04 26.48 -3.86
C PRO A 119 -50.70 26.40 -5.24
N ASP A 120 -49.91 26.18 -6.30
CA ASP A 120 -50.44 25.82 -7.63
C ASP A 120 -49.29 25.27 -8.51
N MET A 121 -48.93 24.00 -8.31
CA MET A 121 -48.37 23.20 -9.41
C MET A 121 -48.57 21.71 -9.12
N GLU A 122 -49.69 21.19 -9.62
CA GLU A 122 -49.94 19.76 -9.73
C GLU A 122 -48.86 19.08 -10.59
N MET A 123 -48.66 17.81 -10.27
CA MET A 123 -47.77 16.85 -10.93
C MET A 123 -47.73 16.99 -12.46
N VAL A 124 -46.57 17.37 -12.99
CA VAL A 124 -46.17 17.01 -14.34
C VAL A 124 -45.05 15.98 -14.22
N THR A 125 -45.48 14.73 -14.10
CA THR A 125 -44.65 13.57 -14.40
C THR A 125 -44.19 13.65 -15.86
N SER A 126 -42.92 13.29 -16.06
CA SER A 126 -42.26 12.91 -17.33
C SER A 126 -42.86 13.46 -18.62
N ASN A 127 -42.12 14.34 -19.30
CA ASN A 127 -41.65 14.12 -20.67
C ASN A 127 -40.93 15.37 -21.18
N HIS A 128 -39.85 15.15 -21.94
CA HIS A 128 -39.03 16.14 -22.65
C HIS A 128 -37.73 16.62 -21.98
N LEU A 129 -36.83 15.67 -21.69
CA LEU A 129 -35.39 15.86 -21.91
C LEU A 129 -34.95 14.79 -22.94
N PRO A 130 -34.28 15.17 -24.05
CA PRO A 130 -33.82 14.19 -25.03
C PRO A 130 -32.76 13.27 -24.40
N ASN A 131 -32.87 11.96 -24.67
CA ASN A 131 -31.94 10.89 -24.28
C ASN A 131 -30.45 11.29 -24.30
N GLN A 132 -29.93 11.89 -23.23
CA GLN A 132 -28.51 11.86 -22.95
C GLN A 132 -28.23 10.49 -22.37
N LEU A 133 -27.52 9.63 -23.12
CA LEU A 133 -27.05 8.34 -22.63
C LEU A 133 -26.21 8.60 -21.36
N ILE A 134 -26.76 8.28 -20.20
CA ILE A 134 -26.01 8.28 -18.95
C ILE A 134 -25.20 6.98 -18.93
N HIS A 135 -23.88 7.09 -19.07
CA HIS A 135 -23.01 5.91 -18.98
C HIS A 135 -22.96 5.39 -17.52
N PRO A 136 -22.73 4.07 -17.32
CA PRO A 136 -22.67 3.49 -15.99
C PRO A 136 -21.48 4.02 -15.17
N PRO A 137 -21.54 4.00 -13.83
CA PRO A 137 -20.37 4.32 -13.00
C PRO A 137 -19.29 3.23 -13.10
N PRO A 138 -18.03 3.55 -12.73
CA PRO A 138 -16.96 2.57 -12.66
C PRO A 138 -17.23 1.41 -11.67
N ALA A 139 -16.58 0.27 -11.91
CA ALA A 139 -16.70 -0.94 -11.09
C ALA A 139 -16.08 -0.80 -9.68
N PHE A 140 -15.20 0.17 -9.50
CA PHE A 140 -14.50 0.48 -8.25
C PHE A 140 -14.45 1.99 -8.05
N GLY A 141 -14.35 2.43 -6.78
CA GLY A 141 -14.24 3.85 -6.42
C GLY A 141 -15.56 4.50 -6.01
N SER A 142 -15.48 5.54 -5.17
CA SER A 142 -16.63 6.40 -4.85
C SER A 142 -16.69 7.57 -5.82
N SER A 143 -17.91 7.94 -6.26
CA SER A 143 -18.15 9.10 -7.14
C SER A 143 -17.45 10.38 -6.66
N SER A 144 -17.40 10.58 -5.34
CA SER A 144 -16.77 11.73 -4.68
C SER A 144 -15.28 11.93 -4.95
N ASN A 145 -14.49 10.86 -5.09
CA ASN A 145 -13.03 10.99 -5.34
C ASN A 145 -12.73 11.40 -6.79
N LEU A 146 -13.54 10.91 -7.73
CA LEU A 146 -13.47 11.30 -9.14
C LEU A 146 -14.02 12.71 -9.38
N GLU A 147 -15.03 13.13 -8.61
CA GLU A 147 -15.59 14.49 -8.64
C GLU A 147 -14.55 15.55 -8.21
N LEU A 148 -13.79 15.29 -7.15
CA LEU A 148 -12.76 16.22 -6.65
C LEU A 148 -11.60 16.41 -7.65
N LEU A 149 -11.22 15.33 -8.35
CA LEU A 149 -10.15 15.37 -9.35
C LEU A 149 -10.57 16.08 -10.65
N GLY A 150 -11.86 16.05 -11.00
CA GLY A 150 -12.40 16.81 -12.13
C GLY A 150 -12.36 18.33 -11.93
N LEU A 151 -12.48 18.80 -10.69
CA LEU A 151 -12.45 20.23 -10.35
C LEU A 151 -11.08 20.88 -10.62
N GLU A 152 -9.97 20.20 -10.33
CA GLU A 152 -8.62 20.77 -10.51
C GLU A 152 -8.19 20.88 -11.98
N THR A 153 -8.80 20.10 -12.88
CA THR A 153 -8.45 20.14 -14.32
C THR A 153 -9.10 21.30 -15.08
N SER A 154 -10.10 21.96 -14.49
CA SER A 154 -10.80 23.07 -15.15
C SER A 154 -10.12 24.44 -14.93
N GLU A 155 -9.20 24.57 -13.98
CA GLU A 155 -8.54 25.86 -13.68
C GLU A 155 -7.33 26.16 -14.57
N GLY A 156 -6.92 25.23 -15.45
CA GLY A 156 -5.72 25.37 -16.26
C GLY A 156 -5.86 26.13 -17.59
N ASP A 157 -7.07 26.47 -18.03
CA ASP A 157 -7.28 26.95 -19.41
C ASP A 157 -8.27 28.12 -19.47
N VAL A 158 -7.83 29.31 -19.05
CA VAL A 158 -8.56 30.57 -19.34
C VAL A 158 -7.58 31.65 -19.80
N ARG A 159 -7.39 31.73 -21.12
CA ARG A 159 -7.03 32.97 -21.83
C ARG A 159 -7.71 33.04 -23.20
N SER A 160 -8.96 33.51 -23.26
CA SER A 160 -9.36 34.66 -24.09
C SER A 160 -10.88 34.89 -24.06
N ALA A 161 -11.24 36.11 -23.66
CA ALA A 161 -12.33 37.01 -24.10
C ALA A 161 -13.69 36.46 -24.59
N ASP A 162 -14.73 37.00 -23.92
CA ASP A 162 -16.10 37.34 -24.39
C ASP A 162 -16.95 36.27 -25.07
N ASP A 163 -17.95 35.75 -24.35
CA ASP A 163 -19.35 36.10 -24.62
C ASP A 163 -20.27 35.65 -23.47
N THR A 164 -21.28 36.45 -23.16
CA THR A 164 -22.28 36.21 -22.12
C THR A 164 -23.27 35.12 -22.53
N ASP A 165 -23.10 33.90 -22.01
CA ASP A 165 -24.17 32.92 -21.81
C ASP A 165 -23.84 32.04 -20.58
N HIS A 166 -24.50 32.31 -19.45
CA HIS A 166 -24.39 31.46 -18.25
C HIS A 166 -25.30 30.23 -18.39
N SER A 167 -25.05 29.41 -19.41
CA SER A 167 -25.46 28.01 -19.40
C SER A 167 -24.26 27.20 -18.90
N VAL A 168 -24.30 26.81 -17.62
CA VAL A 168 -23.29 25.92 -17.03
C VAL A 168 -23.41 24.56 -17.74
N HIS A 169 -22.70 24.39 -18.86
CA HIS A 169 -22.58 23.11 -19.53
C HIS A 169 -21.95 22.12 -18.54
N LEU A 170 -22.81 21.26 -17.98
CA LEU A 170 -22.45 20.09 -17.19
C LEU A 170 -21.70 19.10 -18.09
N ILE A 171 -20.38 19.29 -18.24
CA ILE A 171 -19.56 18.36 -19.02
C ILE A 171 -19.15 17.20 -18.12
N SER A 172 -20.03 16.21 -17.96
CA SER A 172 -19.60 14.87 -17.58
C SER A 172 -18.88 14.25 -18.78
N ARG A 173 -17.55 14.33 -18.83
CA ARG A 173 -16.80 13.70 -19.92
C ARG A 173 -16.90 12.17 -19.79
N PRO A 174 -17.25 11.44 -20.86
CA PRO A 174 -17.21 9.98 -20.85
C PRO A 174 -15.77 9.52 -20.63
N MET A 175 -15.58 8.65 -19.65
CA MET A 175 -14.30 7.99 -19.34
C MET A 175 -14.33 6.56 -19.90
N HIS A 176 -13.17 5.91 -19.95
CA HIS A 176 -13.09 4.50 -20.30
C HIS A 176 -12.60 3.70 -19.09
N GLU A 177 -13.34 2.66 -18.73
CA GLU A 177 -12.85 1.63 -17.81
C GLU A 177 -12.21 0.52 -18.63
N ILE A 178 -10.97 0.19 -18.30
CA ILE A 178 -10.13 -0.79 -18.96
C ILE A 178 -9.74 -1.85 -17.95
N THR A 179 -10.13 -3.10 -18.18
CA THR A 179 -9.83 -4.22 -17.30
C THR A 179 -8.94 -5.23 -18.02
N PHE A 180 -7.74 -5.44 -17.50
CA PHE A 180 -6.78 -6.46 -17.92
C PHE A 180 -6.85 -7.66 -16.98
N ALA A 181 -6.83 -8.86 -17.55
CA ALA A 181 -6.52 -10.09 -16.85
C ALA A 181 -5.39 -10.83 -17.56
N THR A 182 -4.32 -11.13 -16.83
CA THR A 182 -3.13 -11.80 -17.35
C THR A 182 -2.36 -12.52 -16.24
N VAL A 183 -1.25 -13.18 -16.56
CA VAL A 183 -0.37 -13.79 -15.55
C VAL A 183 0.23 -12.70 -14.68
N ASP A 184 0.13 -12.85 -13.36
CA ASP A 184 0.80 -11.95 -12.43
C ASP A 184 2.30 -12.17 -12.55
N LYS A 185 2.98 -11.13 -13.03
CA LYS A 185 4.41 -11.18 -13.32
C LYS A 185 5.08 -9.88 -12.89
N PRO A 186 6.38 -9.93 -12.59
CA PRO A 186 7.20 -8.75 -12.34
C PRO A 186 6.92 -7.61 -13.31
N LYS A 187 6.77 -6.38 -12.80
CA LYS A 187 6.63 -5.14 -13.58
C LYS A 187 5.35 -5.03 -14.41
N LEU A 188 4.41 -5.97 -14.31
CA LEU A 188 3.17 -5.96 -15.10
C LEU A 188 2.44 -4.61 -14.99
N LEU A 189 2.22 -4.12 -13.77
CA LEU A 189 1.53 -2.85 -13.54
C LEU A 189 2.26 -1.67 -14.18
N SER A 190 3.60 -1.66 -14.15
CA SER A 190 4.40 -0.64 -14.82
C SER A 190 4.33 -0.73 -16.34
N GLN A 191 4.27 -1.94 -16.88
CA GLN A 191 4.11 -2.17 -18.32
C GLN A 191 2.74 -1.65 -18.78
N LEU A 192 1.69 -1.93 -18.01
CA LEU A 192 0.33 -1.46 -18.28
C LEU A 192 0.23 0.06 -18.18
N THR A 193 0.75 0.67 -17.11
CA THR A 193 0.71 2.14 -16.95
C THR A 193 1.53 2.86 -18.02
N SER A 194 2.70 2.33 -18.41
CA SER A 194 3.49 2.86 -19.54
C SER A 194 2.72 2.75 -20.85
N LEU A 195 2.10 1.59 -21.11
CA LEU A 195 1.31 1.37 -22.31
C LEU A 195 0.15 2.37 -22.42
N LEU A 196 -0.57 2.61 -21.33
CA LEU A 196 -1.65 3.60 -21.28
C LEU A 196 -1.12 5.03 -21.53
N ALA A 197 -0.02 5.41 -20.88
CA ALA A 197 0.60 6.71 -21.08
C ALA A 197 1.07 6.94 -22.54
N GLU A 198 1.66 5.93 -23.19
CA GLU A 198 2.05 6.02 -24.59
C GLU A 198 0.87 6.12 -25.57
N LEU A 199 -0.33 5.73 -25.14
CA LEU A 199 -1.56 5.95 -25.91
C LEU A 199 -2.17 7.33 -25.65
N GLY A 200 -1.55 8.15 -24.80
CA GLY A 200 -2.06 9.46 -24.39
C GLY A 200 -3.27 9.35 -23.46
N LEU A 201 -3.38 8.24 -22.71
CA LEU A 201 -4.47 8.03 -21.76
C LEU A 201 -4.04 8.49 -20.37
N ASP A 202 -4.85 9.36 -19.78
CA ASP A 202 -4.65 9.86 -18.43
C ASP A 202 -5.41 8.98 -17.45
N ILE A 203 -4.67 8.36 -16.52
CA ILE A 203 -5.26 7.45 -15.53
C ILE A 203 -5.87 8.28 -14.39
N GLN A 204 -7.19 8.19 -14.24
CA GLN A 204 -7.93 8.82 -13.15
C GLN A 204 -8.03 7.89 -11.94
N GLU A 205 -8.19 6.59 -12.19
CA GLU A 205 -8.28 5.57 -11.16
C GLU A 205 -7.62 4.27 -11.63
N ALA A 206 -7.04 3.54 -10.68
CA ALA A 206 -6.41 2.26 -10.97
C ALA A 206 -6.53 1.34 -9.76
N HIS A 207 -6.86 0.08 -10.03
CA HIS A 207 -6.98 -0.99 -9.06
C HIS A 207 -6.28 -2.23 -9.60
N ALA A 208 -5.36 -2.80 -8.83
CA ALA A 208 -4.64 -4.02 -9.20
C ALA A 208 -4.92 -5.09 -8.16
N PHE A 209 -5.22 -6.32 -8.58
CA PHE A 209 -5.50 -7.45 -7.69
C PHE A 209 -4.77 -8.69 -8.16
N SER A 210 -3.81 -9.17 -7.36
CA SER A 210 -3.20 -10.49 -7.58
C SER A 210 -4.10 -11.58 -7.02
N THR A 211 -4.30 -12.64 -7.78
CA THR A 211 -5.03 -13.82 -7.36
C THR A 211 -4.11 -14.83 -6.69
N ILE A 212 -4.66 -15.69 -5.83
CA ILE A 212 -3.89 -16.76 -5.19
C ILE A 212 -3.39 -17.83 -6.16
N ASP A 213 -3.95 -17.89 -7.39
CA ASP A 213 -3.58 -18.82 -8.46
C ASP A 213 -2.62 -18.20 -9.51
N GLY A 214 -2.02 -17.05 -9.22
CA GLY A 214 -0.91 -16.49 -10.03
C GLY A 214 -1.35 -15.63 -11.22
N TYR A 215 -2.57 -15.09 -11.19
CA TYR A 215 -3.08 -14.15 -12.19
C TYR A 215 -3.24 -12.75 -11.59
N SER A 216 -3.28 -11.73 -12.43
CA SER A 216 -3.57 -10.35 -12.03
C SER A 216 -4.84 -9.87 -12.73
N LEU A 217 -5.66 -9.13 -11.99
CA LEU A 217 -6.79 -8.35 -12.48
C LEU A 217 -6.51 -6.87 -12.24
N ASP A 218 -6.26 -6.12 -13.31
CA ASP A 218 -5.90 -4.71 -13.27
C ASP A 218 -6.98 -3.86 -13.97
N VAL A 219 -7.61 -2.95 -13.23
CA VAL A 219 -8.75 -2.13 -13.68
C VAL A 219 -8.33 -0.67 -13.64
N PHE A 220 -8.43 0.03 -14.77
CA PHE A 220 -8.07 1.44 -14.91
C PHE A 220 -9.26 2.24 -15.40
N VAL A 221 -9.53 3.39 -14.78
CA VAL A 221 -10.44 4.40 -15.33
C VAL A 221 -9.58 5.50 -15.94
N VAL A 222 -9.78 5.78 -17.23
CA VAL A 222 -8.93 6.69 -17.99
C VAL A 222 -9.73 7.73 -18.77
N THR A 223 -9.09 8.88 -19.00
CA THR A 223 -9.50 9.93 -19.93
C THR A 223 -8.45 10.07 -21.05
N GLY A 224 -8.67 10.98 -22.01
CA GLY A 224 -7.68 11.28 -23.06
C GLY A 224 -7.90 10.53 -24.39
N TRP A 225 -8.84 9.59 -24.45
CA TRP A 225 -9.18 8.92 -25.71
C TRP A 225 -10.11 9.76 -26.57
N HIS A 226 -9.54 10.62 -27.41
CA HIS A 226 -10.28 11.59 -28.24
C HIS A 226 -10.46 11.18 -29.70
N LEU A 227 -9.86 10.07 -30.13
CA LEU A 227 -9.58 9.79 -31.55
C LEU A 227 -10.30 8.55 -32.12
N GLY A 228 -11.18 7.87 -31.38
CA GLY A 228 -11.80 6.62 -31.86
C GLY A 228 -12.91 6.03 -30.99
N SER A 229 -13.55 4.97 -31.48
CA SER A 229 -14.53 4.19 -30.71
C SER A 229 -13.86 3.37 -29.59
N THR A 230 -14.66 2.88 -28.64
CA THR A 230 -14.23 1.97 -27.56
C THR A 230 -13.57 0.70 -28.12
N GLU A 231 -14.09 0.16 -29.22
CA GLU A 231 -13.50 -0.99 -29.91
C GLU A 231 -12.11 -0.68 -30.47
N GLN A 232 -11.91 0.51 -31.03
CA GLN A 232 -10.59 0.93 -31.52
C GLN A 232 -9.58 1.07 -30.38
N LEU A 233 -10.01 1.55 -29.21
CA LEU A 233 -9.18 1.58 -28.02
C LEU A 233 -8.76 0.16 -27.62
N GLN A 234 -9.71 -0.77 -27.52
CA GLN A 234 -9.45 -2.18 -27.19
C GLN A 234 -8.44 -2.81 -28.17
N VAL A 235 -8.61 -2.62 -29.47
CA VAL A 235 -7.69 -3.14 -30.49
C VAL A 235 -6.29 -2.56 -30.34
N LYS A 236 -6.15 -1.23 -30.12
CA LYS A 236 -4.82 -0.61 -29.93
C LYS A 236 -4.13 -1.08 -28.65
N LEU A 237 -4.89 -1.27 -27.56
CA LEU A 237 -4.37 -1.79 -26.30
C LEU A 237 -3.79 -3.20 -26.48
N LEU A 238 -4.54 -4.11 -27.12
CA LEU A 238 -4.07 -5.47 -27.41
C LEU A 238 -2.82 -5.46 -28.29
N GLN A 239 -2.84 -4.71 -29.39
CA GLN A 239 -1.70 -4.61 -30.30
C GLN A 239 -0.43 -4.08 -29.62
N LYS A 240 -0.55 -3.08 -28.74
CA LYS A 240 0.59 -2.56 -27.99
C LYS A 240 1.05 -3.55 -26.92
N PHE A 241 0.14 -4.24 -26.24
CA PHE A 241 0.49 -5.19 -25.20
C PHE A 241 1.32 -6.35 -25.76
N HIS A 242 0.92 -6.91 -26.90
CA HIS A 242 1.70 -7.97 -27.56
C HIS A 242 3.08 -7.49 -28.04
N LYS A 243 3.22 -6.22 -28.45
CA LYS A 243 4.54 -5.64 -28.77
C LYS A 243 5.44 -5.55 -27.54
N VAL A 244 4.89 -5.16 -26.39
CA VAL A 244 5.63 -5.08 -25.11
C VAL A 244 6.05 -6.48 -24.62
N GLU A 245 5.19 -7.49 -24.74
CA GLU A 245 5.54 -8.87 -24.40
C GLU A 245 6.59 -9.48 -25.34
N ALA A 246 6.49 -9.24 -26.65
CA ALA A 246 7.48 -9.72 -27.62
C ALA A 246 8.87 -9.13 -27.38
N GLN A 247 8.95 -7.84 -27.00
CA GLN A 247 10.21 -7.19 -26.64
C GLN A 247 10.81 -7.76 -25.35
N ALA A 248 9.99 -8.09 -24.34
CA ALA A 248 10.45 -8.71 -23.10
C ALA A 248 11.04 -10.12 -23.31
N CYS A 249 10.52 -10.90 -24.27
CA CYS A 249 11.04 -12.24 -24.59
C CYS A 249 12.35 -12.23 -25.41
N SER A 250 12.69 -11.12 -26.07
CA SER A 250 13.91 -11.01 -26.89
C SER A 250 15.20 -10.81 -26.07
N VAL A 251 15.10 -10.40 -24.81
CA VAL A 251 16.25 -10.09 -23.93
C VAL A 251 16.68 -11.30 -23.10
N SER A 252 15.88 -12.37 -23.03
CA SER A 252 16.14 -13.55 -22.18
C SER A 252 16.90 -14.70 -22.87
N SER A 253 17.32 -14.53 -24.12
CA SER A 253 17.92 -15.60 -24.93
C SER A 253 19.38 -15.36 -25.33
N THR A 254 20.26 -15.08 -24.36
CA THR A 254 21.71 -15.30 -24.55
C THR A 254 22.38 -15.78 -23.27
N SER A 255 23.00 -16.97 -23.39
CA SER A 255 24.09 -17.57 -22.60
C SER A 255 23.72 -18.77 -21.73
N SER A 256 23.90 -19.97 -22.29
CA SER A 256 24.20 -21.20 -21.55
C SER A 256 25.57 -21.69 -22.00
N PRO A 257 26.60 -21.79 -21.14
CA PRO A 257 27.78 -22.57 -21.46
C PRO A 257 27.57 -24.03 -21.10
N SER A 258 28.12 -24.87 -21.97
CA SER A 258 28.12 -26.32 -22.00
C SER A 258 28.70 -27.00 -20.76
N SER A 259 28.13 -28.15 -20.44
CA SER A 259 28.56 -29.11 -19.41
C SER A 259 29.80 -29.90 -19.85
N GLU A 260 30.82 -29.99 -18.99
CA GLU A 260 31.77 -31.11 -18.94
C GLU A 260 32.20 -31.42 -17.48
N GLY A 261 31.80 -32.62 -17.01
CA GLY A 261 32.59 -33.63 -16.31
C GLY A 261 33.35 -33.36 -15.00
N TRP A 262 32.87 -33.98 -13.90
CA TRP A 262 33.56 -34.78 -12.84
C TRP A 262 32.62 -34.79 -11.61
N GLY A 263 32.31 -35.84 -10.87
CA GLY A 263 32.80 -37.20 -10.73
C GLY A 263 32.51 -37.62 -9.27
N GLY A 264 31.62 -38.58 -9.06
CA GLY A 264 31.50 -39.43 -7.86
C GLY A 264 31.43 -38.82 -6.46
N GLY A 265 30.25 -38.90 -5.82
CA GLY A 265 30.10 -38.79 -4.37
C GLY A 265 28.66 -38.54 -3.95
N ALA A 266 27.91 -39.60 -3.63
CA ALA A 266 26.57 -39.47 -3.09
C ALA A 266 26.62 -38.85 -1.68
N SER A 267 26.33 -37.56 -1.57
CA SER A 267 26.01 -36.91 -0.30
C SER A 267 24.51 -36.63 -0.21
N VAL A 268 23.93 -37.08 0.89
CA VAL A 268 22.55 -36.88 1.36
C VAL A 268 22.04 -35.45 1.05
N PRO A 269 20.78 -35.25 0.62
CA PRO A 269 20.27 -33.91 0.35
C PRO A 269 20.24 -33.09 1.65
N SER A 270 21.06 -32.04 1.72
CA SER A 270 21.16 -31.13 2.85
C SER A 270 19.81 -30.41 3.06
N THR A 271 19.18 -30.62 4.22
CA THR A 271 17.87 -30.07 4.63
C THR A 271 17.95 -28.65 5.22
N SER A 272 19.06 -27.96 5.03
CA SER A 272 19.35 -26.61 5.57
C SER A 272 19.72 -25.63 4.45
N VAL A 273 19.24 -24.39 4.54
CA VAL A 273 19.62 -23.32 3.61
C VAL A 273 21.09 -22.95 3.81
N GLU A 274 21.90 -23.06 2.76
CA GLU A 274 23.31 -22.67 2.81
C GLU A 274 23.44 -21.15 2.73
N ILE A 275 23.87 -20.53 3.83
CA ILE A 275 24.20 -19.11 3.89
C ILE A 275 25.73 -18.98 3.79
N PRO A 276 26.28 -18.08 2.96
CA PRO A 276 27.73 -17.85 2.91
C PRO A 276 28.28 -17.54 4.31
N THR A 277 29.19 -18.38 4.81
CA THR A 277 29.83 -18.22 6.11
C THR A 277 31.20 -17.55 5.94
N ASP A 278 31.54 -16.63 6.84
CA ASP A 278 32.85 -15.98 6.96
C ASP A 278 33.61 -16.48 8.21
N GLY A 279 33.14 -17.57 8.82
CA GLY A 279 33.74 -18.19 10.00
C GLY A 279 33.55 -17.43 11.31
N ALA A 280 32.79 -16.33 11.33
CA ALA A 280 32.51 -15.55 12.53
C ALA A 280 31.00 -15.49 12.82
N ASP A 281 30.64 -15.83 14.06
CA ASP A 281 29.31 -15.80 14.70
C ASP A 281 28.41 -17.04 14.51
N ILE A 282 28.05 -17.65 15.64
CA ILE A 282 26.96 -18.64 15.77
C ILE A 282 25.65 -17.84 15.75
N TRP A 283 25.01 -17.76 14.58
CA TRP A 283 23.74 -17.05 14.38
C TRP A 283 22.54 -17.99 14.17
N GLU A 284 22.78 -19.28 13.95
CA GLU A 284 21.74 -20.29 13.90
C GLU A 284 21.24 -20.53 15.33
N ILE A 285 19.94 -20.31 15.57
CA ILE A 285 19.35 -20.43 16.91
C ILE A 285 19.01 -21.87 17.26
N ASP A 286 19.16 -22.24 18.53
CA ASP A 286 18.60 -23.51 19.03
C ASP A 286 17.09 -23.34 19.25
N LEU A 287 16.28 -23.99 18.41
CA LEU A 287 14.82 -23.98 18.51
C LEU A 287 14.30 -24.45 19.86
N LYS A 288 15.05 -25.27 20.62
CA LYS A 288 14.65 -25.71 21.97
C LYS A 288 14.60 -24.56 22.97
N LEU A 289 15.37 -23.50 22.70
CA LEU A 289 15.44 -22.29 23.54
C LEU A 289 14.47 -21.20 23.08
N LEU A 290 13.87 -21.35 21.89
CA LEU A 290 12.90 -20.42 21.33
C LEU A 290 11.48 -20.79 21.78
N LYS A 291 10.79 -19.85 22.43
CA LYS A 291 9.41 -20.03 22.89
C LYS A 291 8.51 -19.00 22.23
N PHE A 292 7.46 -19.46 21.55
CA PHE A 292 6.43 -18.60 20.98
C PHE A 292 5.46 -18.14 22.06
N ALA A 293 5.02 -16.88 21.94
CA ALA A 293 3.91 -16.33 22.70
C ALA A 293 2.79 -15.92 21.73
N ASN A 294 2.27 -14.70 21.85
CA ASN A 294 1.18 -14.22 21.02
C ASN A 294 1.64 -13.82 19.61
N LYS A 295 0.77 -14.04 18.62
CA LYS A 295 0.93 -13.49 17.27
C LYS A 295 0.78 -11.96 17.31
N VAL A 296 1.72 -11.24 16.71
CA VAL A 296 1.78 -9.77 16.67
C VAL A 296 1.21 -9.26 15.34
N ALA A 297 1.62 -9.85 14.22
CA ALA A 297 1.20 -9.42 12.89
C ALA A 297 1.16 -10.57 11.89
N SER A 298 0.51 -10.34 10.75
CA SER A 298 0.40 -11.25 9.62
C SER A 298 0.64 -10.43 8.35
N GLY A 299 1.69 -10.75 7.59
CA GLY A 299 2.08 -10.02 6.38
C GLY A 299 2.21 -10.92 5.15
N SER A 300 2.59 -10.32 4.03
CA SER A 300 2.94 -11.02 2.78
C SER A 300 4.13 -11.96 2.98
N ASN A 301 5.13 -11.49 3.74
CA ASN A 301 6.42 -12.17 3.94
C ASN A 301 6.42 -13.18 5.10
N GLY A 302 5.25 -13.43 5.71
CA GLY A 302 5.14 -14.35 6.84
C GLY A 302 4.30 -13.84 8.00
N ASP A 303 4.38 -14.57 9.11
CA ASP A 303 3.72 -14.24 10.37
C ASP A 303 4.74 -13.75 11.40
N LEU A 304 4.40 -12.70 12.15
CA LEU A 304 5.27 -12.16 13.20
C LEU A 304 4.69 -12.53 14.56
N TYR A 305 5.48 -13.16 15.41
CA TYR A 305 5.14 -13.54 16.78
C TYR A 305 6.03 -12.81 17.77
N ARG A 306 5.49 -12.54 18.97
CA ARG A 306 6.31 -12.26 20.14
C ARG A 306 6.73 -13.59 20.74
N GLY A 307 7.91 -13.65 21.34
CA GLY A 307 8.38 -14.85 22.01
C GLY A 307 9.52 -14.54 22.98
N SER A 308 10.19 -15.60 23.43
CA SER A 308 11.42 -15.47 24.20
C SER A 308 12.50 -16.40 23.65
N TYR A 309 13.74 -15.93 23.68
CA TYR A 309 14.93 -16.71 23.36
C TYR A 309 15.98 -16.44 24.43
N CYS A 310 16.44 -17.47 25.14
CA CYS A 310 17.39 -17.32 26.26
C CYS A 310 16.94 -16.27 27.32
N SER A 311 15.63 -16.22 27.62
CA SER A 311 15.00 -15.24 28.52
C SER A 311 14.99 -13.78 28.03
N GLN A 312 15.45 -13.51 26.81
CA GLN A 312 15.30 -12.22 26.12
C GLN A 312 13.94 -12.20 25.39
N ASP A 313 13.26 -11.05 25.42
CA ASP A 313 12.00 -10.82 24.68
C ASP A 313 12.31 -10.58 23.20
N VAL A 314 11.70 -11.35 22.31
CA VAL A 314 12.07 -11.39 20.89
C VAL A 314 10.86 -11.31 19.96
N ALA A 315 11.10 -10.77 18.76
CA ALA A 315 10.19 -10.85 17.63
C ALA A 315 10.64 -11.99 16.70
N ILE A 316 9.72 -12.90 16.40
CA ILE A 316 9.95 -14.11 15.61
C ILE A 316 9.16 -13.99 14.30
N LYS A 317 9.86 -13.74 13.19
CA LYS A 317 9.29 -13.72 11.84
C LYS A 317 9.33 -15.13 11.28
N VAL A 318 8.17 -15.69 10.97
CA VAL A 318 7.97 -17.04 10.45
C VAL A 318 7.64 -16.97 8.97
N VAL A 319 8.48 -17.57 8.12
CA VAL A 319 8.18 -17.73 6.69
C VAL A 319 7.25 -18.93 6.52
N ARG A 320 6.11 -18.74 5.83
CA ARG A 320 5.06 -19.77 5.71
C ARG A 320 5.53 -20.94 4.82
N PRO A 321 5.40 -22.20 5.28
CA PRO A 321 5.86 -23.36 4.53
C PRO A 321 5.04 -23.68 3.28
N GLU A 322 3.78 -23.26 3.19
CA GLU A 322 2.88 -23.60 2.06
C GLU A 322 3.19 -22.81 0.76
N ARG A 323 4.24 -21.99 0.73
CA ARG A 323 4.58 -21.09 -0.39
C ARG A 323 6.05 -21.14 -0.81
N ILE A 324 6.86 -22.07 -0.31
CA ILE A 324 8.31 -21.92 -0.48
C ILE A 324 8.77 -22.29 -1.90
N SER A 325 8.94 -21.28 -2.74
CA SER A 325 9.67 -21.36 -4.02
C SER A 325 11.18 -21.23 -3.80
N ALA A 326 11.98 -21.63 -4.79
CA ALA A 326 13.44 -21.44 -4.77
C ALA A 326 13.84 -19.96 -4.59
N ASP A 327 13.04 -19.03 -5.13
CA ASP A 327 13.28 -17.60 -4.98
C ASP A 327 13.02 -17.10 -3.55
N MET A 328 11.98 -17.58 -2.88
CA MET A 328 11.74 -17.25 -1.47
C MET A 328 12.86 -17.74 -0.55
N TYR A 329 13.47 -18.88 -0.85
CA TYR A 329 14.66 -19.35 -0.13
C TYR A 329 15.84 -18.41 -0.31
N ARG A 330 16.08 -17.95 -1.54
CA ARG A 330 17.15 -16.99 -1.84
C ARG A 330 16.91 -15.66 -1.15
N ASP A 331 15.67 -15.17 -1.16
CA ASP A 331 15.29 -13.93 -0.47
C ASP A 331 15.49 -14.05 1.05
N PHE A 332 15.08 -15.18 1.65
CA PHE A 332 15.30 -15.44 3.07
C PHE A 332 16.79 -15.51 3.43
N ALA A 333 17.58 -16.26 2.65
CA ALA A 333 19.03 -16.37 2.87
C ALA A 333 19.72 -15.00 2.75
N GLN A 334 19.31 -14.20 1.76
CA GLN A 334 19.80 -12.84 1.56
C GLN A 334 19.42 -11.91 2.71
N GLU A 335 18.18 -12.00 3.20
CA GLU A 335 17.69 -11.24 4.36
C GLU A 335 18.54 -11.55 5.60
N VAL A 336 18.73 -12.84 5.93
CA VAL A 336 19.58 -13.26 7.05
C VAL A 336 21.03 -12.78 6.86
N TYR A 337 21.57 -12.89 5.64
CA TYR A 337 22.93 -12.45 5.31
C TYR A 337 23.15 -10.95 5.50
N ILE A 338 22.17 -10.11 5.15
CA ILE A 338 22.25 -8.67 5.37
C ILE A 338 22.12 -8.36 6.87
N MET A 339 21.13 -8.95 7.54
CA MET A 339 20.84 -8.67 8.94
C MET A 339 22.00 -9.01 9.88
N ARG A 340 22.74 -10.10 9.63
CA ARG A 340 23.92 -10.47 10.45
C ARG A 340 25.08 -9.46 10.38
N LYS A 341 25.17 -8.68 9.31
CA LYS A 341 26.25 -7.69 9.12
C LYS A 341 25.95 -6.33 9.74
N VAL A 342 24.72 -6.13 10.20
CA VAL A 342 24.21 -4.83 10.60
C VAL A 342 24.14 -4.76 12.12
N ARG A 343 24.89 -3.83 12.71
CA ARG A 343 24.87 -3.55 14.15
C ARG A 343 24.91 -2.04 14.37
N HIS A 344 23.75 -1.46 14.71
CA HIS A 344 23.63 -0.02 14.94
C HIS A 344 22.50 0.29 15.92
N ARG A 345 22.65 1.34 16.74
CA ARG A 345 21.67 1.72 17.78
C ARG A 345 20.27 2.00 17.22
N ASN A 346 20.19 2.58 16.03
CA ASN A 346 18.95 2.93 15.33
C ASN A 346 18.57 1.95 14.22
N VAL A 347 19.06 0.71 14.28
CA VAL A 347 18.60 -0.40 13.42
C VAL A 347 18.22 -1.56 14.34
N VAL A 348 17.16 -2.30 13.98
CA VAL A 348 16.66 -3.40 14.82
C VAL A 348 17.76 -4.47 14.97
N PRO A 349 18.14 -4.83 16.20
CA PRO A 349 19.16 -5.85 16.43
C PRO A 349 18.71 -7.23 15.96
N PHE A 350 19.55 -7.85 15.13
CA PHE A 350 19.42 -9.24 14.75
C PHE A 350 19.98 -10.15 15.86
N ILE A 351 19.19 -11.16 16.25
CA ILE A 351 19.58 -12.14 17.27
C ILE A 351 20.04 -13.44 16.60
N GLY A 352 19.30 -13.90 15.59
CA GLY A 352 19.64 -15.12 14.89
C GLY A 352 18.53 -15.57 13.95
N ALA A 353 18.74 -16.70 13.29
CA ALA A 353 17.79 -17.30 12.36
C ALA A 353 17.71 -18.83 12.55
N CYS A 354 16.62 -19.42 12.11
CA CYS A 354 16.53 -20.87 11.87
C CYS A 354 16.42 -21.08 10.36
N THR A 355 17.37 -21.82 9.80
CA THR A 355 17.49 -22.08 8.35
C THR A 355 17.08 -23.50 7.98
N ARG A 356 16.68 -24.31 8.97
CA ARG A 356 16.32 -25.73 8.81
C ARG A 356 14.84 -25.90 8.48
N GLN A 357 14.56 -26.59 7.39
CA GLN A 357 13.19 -26.93 7.01
C GLN A 357 12.52 -27.84 8.08
N PRO A 358 11.19 -27.76 8.24
CA PRO A 358 10.24 -26.86 7.56
C PRO A 358 10.16 -25.45 8.19
N ASN A 359 11.02 -25.14 9.16
CA ASN A 359 10.88 -24.00 10.06
C ASN A 359 11.88 -22.89 9.73
N LEU A 360 11.49 -21.92 8.91
CA LEU A 360 12.34 -20.78 8.59
C LEU A 360 11.97 -19.56 9.44
N TYR A 361 12.87 -19.18 10.34
CA TYR A 361 12.64 -18.10 11.30
C TYR A 361 13.74 -17.03 11.21
N ILE A 362 13.36 -15.77 11.34
CA ILE A 362 14.26 -14.66 11.65
C ILE A 362 13.88 -14.12 13.03
N VAL A 363 14.86 -13.99 13.92
CA VAL A 363 14.68 -13.56 15.31
C VAL A 363 15.43 -12.26 15.54
N THR A 364 14.70 -11.28 16.07
CA THR A 364 15.19 -9.93 16.38
C THR A 364 14.74 -9.51 17.78
N ASP A 365 15.33 -8.45 18.32
CA ASP A 365 14.82 -7.84 19.55
C ASP A 365 13.34 -7.42 19.39
N PHE A 366 12.53 -7.68 20.41
CA PHE A 366 11.16 -7.19 20.42
C PHE A 366 11.09 -5.70 20.73
N MET A 367 10.48 -4.93 19.83
CA MET A 367 10.30 -3.48 19.98
C MET A 367 8.98 -3.17 20.69
N SER A 368 9.04 -3.02 22.01
CA SER A 368 7.85 -2.88 22.89
C SER A 368 7.00 -1.64 22.62
N GLY A 369 7.58 -0.58 22.04
CA GLY A 369 6.87 0.62 21.64
C GLY A 369 5.98 0.45 20.40
N GLY A 370 6.15 -0.64 19.66
CA GLY A 370 5.48 -0.91 18.38
C GLY A 370 6.03 -0.04 17.25
N SER A 371 5.31 0.03 16.12
CA SER A 371 5.69 0.88 14.99
C SER A 371 5.30 2.34 15.21
N VAL A 372 6.03 3.25 14.57
CA VAL A 372 5.68 4.67 14.49
C VAL A 372 4.30 4.85 13.84
N TYR A 373 3.96 4.03 12.84
CA TYR A 373 2.64 4.03 12.22
C TYR A 373 1.52 3.76 13.25
N ASP A 374 1.70 2.72 14.08
CA ASP A 374 0.72 2.37 15.11
C ASP A 374 0.61 3.46 16.18
N TYR A 375 1.72 4.12 16.49
CA TYR A 375 1.74 5.25 17.41
C TYR A 375 0.93 6.44 16.89
N LEU A 376 1.14 6.82 15.63
CA LEU A 376 0.42 7.95 15.03
C LEU A 376 -1.06 7.62 14.82
N HIS A 377 -1.37 6.50 14.17
CA HIS A 377 -2.70 6.27 13.61
C HIS A 377 -3.62 5.40 14.46
N LYS A 378 -3.07 4.47 15.25
CA LYS A 378 -3.91 3.59 16.11
C LYS A 378 -4.06 4.15 17.52
N LYS A 379 -3.01 4.78 18.05
CA LYS A 379 -3.05 5.43 19.37
C LYS A 379 -3.47 6.90 19.28
N ASN A 380 -3.71 7.42 18.07
CA ASN A 380 -4.03 8.83 17.80
C ASN A 380 -3.10 9.81 18.54
N SER A 381 -1.81 9.45 18.62
CA SER A 381 -0.79 10.21 19.35
C SER A 381 -0.02 11.08 18.37
N THR A 382 0.47 12.23 18.84
CA THR A 382 1.25 13.17 18.03
C THR A 382 2.59 13.46 18.69
N PHE A 383 3.60 13.71 17.87
CA PHE A 383 4.90 14.16 18.34
C PHE A 383 4.94 15.68 18.38
N LYS A 384 5.54 16.25 19.42
CA LYS A 384 5.88 17.68 19.43
C LYS A 384 7.13 17.93 18.60
N LEU A 385 7.34 19.16 18.16
CA LEU A 385 8.51 19.53 17.33
C LEU A 385 9.87 19.00 17.86
N PRO A 386 10.23 19.10 19.16
CA PRO A 386 11.48 18.52 19.65
C PRO A 386 11.55 16.99 19.49
N GLU A 387 10.42 16.30 19.66
CA GLU A 387 10.32 14.85 19.50
C GLU A 387 10.38 14.46 18.02
N ILE A 388 9.72 15.21 17.13
CA ILE A 388 9.80 15.02 15.67
C ILE A 388 11.26 15.09 15.22
N VAL A 389 11.99 16.12 15.65
CA VAL A 389 13.40 16.28 15.31
C VAL A 389 14.22 15.11 15.85
N LYS A 390 13.98 14.68 17.09
CA LYS A 390 14.66 13.51 17.68
C LYS A 390 14.38 12.23 16.89
N VAL A 391 13.12 11.95 16.56
CA VAL A 391 12.72 10.78 15.76
C VAL A 391 13.35 10.83 14.37
N ALA A 392 13.28 11.98 13.69
CA ALA A 392 13.90 12.18 12.39
C ALA A 392 15.42 11.95 12.43
N MET A 393 16.10 12.39 13.50
CA MET A 393 17.52 12.12 13.70
C MET A 393 17.82 10.63 13.92
N ASP A 394 17.00 9.93 14.70
CA ASP A 394 17.15 8.50 14.94
C ASP A 394 17.01 7.70 13.63
N ILE A 395 15.98 8.00 12.83
CA ILE A 395 15.78 7.40 11.50
C ILE A 395 16.98 7.68 10.61
N SER A 396 17.42 8.96 10.55
CA SER A 396 18.52 9.37 9.67
C SER A 396 19.85 8.71 10.06
N LYS A 397 20.12 8.47 11.35
CA LYS A 397 21.31 7.73 11.79
C LYS A 397 21.26 6.28 11.33
N GLY A 398 20.10 5.62 11.47
CA GLY A 398 19.90 4.25 11.02
C GLY A 398 20.09 4.11 9.51
N MET A 399 19.47 4.99 8.73
CA MET A 399 19.58 4.99 7.27
C MET A 399 20.97 5.36 6.77
N ASN A 400 21.62 6.37 7.36
CA ASN A 400 23.01 6.70 7.04
C ASN A 400 23.93 5.50 7.25
N TYR A 401 23.77 4.78 8.36
CA TYR A 401 24.54 3.56 8.63
C TYR A 401 24.30 2.47 7.56
N LEU A 402 23.03 2.23 7.18
CA LEU A 402 22.71 1.25 6.13
C LEU A 402 23.35 1.63 4.79
N HIS A 403 23.24 2.90 4.38
CA HIS A 403 23.80 3.42 3.13
C HIS A 403 25.33 3.34 3.10
N GLN A 404 26.01 3.65 4.21
CA GLN A 404 27.47 3.47 4.34
C GLN A 404 27.91 2.01 4.20
N ASN A 405 27.03 1.06 4.50
CA ASN A 405 27.26 -0.37 4.30
C ASN A 405 26.73 -0.89 2.95
N ASN A 406 26.43 0.00 2.00
CA ASN A 406 25.87 -0.31 0.68
C ASN A 406 24.52 -1.06 0.71
N ILE A 407 23.70 -0.81 1.74
CA ILE A 407 22.37 -1.40 1.90
C ILE A 407 21.32 -0.31 1.60
N ILE A 408 20.54 -0.50 0.53
CA ILE A 408 19.39 0.36 0.19
C ILE A 408 18.13 -0.26 0.79
N HIS A 409 17.37 0.49 1.59
CA HIS A 409 16.23 -0.05 2.33
C HIS A 409 15.03 -0.40 1.44
N ARG A 410 14.67 0.48 0.49
CA ARG A 410 13.61 0.32 -0.53
C ARG A 410 12.16 0.33 -0.03
N ASP A 411 11.91 -0.01 1.23
CA ASP A 411 10.56 0.01 1.85
C ASP A 411 10.52 0.92 3.10
N LEU A 412 11.14 2.10 3.07
CA LEU A 412 11.16 2.99 4.23
C LEU A 412 9.77 3.65 4.42
N LYS A 413 9.14 3.37 5.56
CA LYS A 413 7.82 3.89 5.95
C LYS A 413 7.66 3.80 7.47
N THR A 414 6.72 4.54 8.04
CA THR A 414 6.44 4.54 9.49
C THR A 414 6.06 3.18 10.06
N ALA A 415 5.56 2.25 9.23
CA ALA A 415 5.28 0.87 9.65
C ALA A 415 6.56 0.04 9.89
N ASN A 416 7.66 0.38 9.22
CA ASN A 416 8.97 -0.29 9.34
C ASN A 416 9.92 0.48 10.28
N LEU A 417 9.41 1.49 10.97
CA LEU A 417 10.13 2.24 12.00
C LEU A 417 9.56 1.83 13.35
N LEU A 418 10.36 1.14 14.16
CA LEU A 418 9.93 0.58 15.43
C LEU A 418 10.51 1.37 16.61
N MET A 419 9.83 1.35 17.74
CA MET A 419 10.26 2.01 18.97
C MET A 419 10.59 1.01 20.07
N ASP A 420 11.72 1.21 20.73
CA ASP A 420 12.02 0.52 21.98
C ASP A 420 11.30 1.15 23.19
N GLU A 421 11.50 0.56 24.35
CA GLU A 421 10.95 1.00 25.64
C GLU A 421 11.32 2.45 26.02
N ASN A 422 12.42 2.98 25.48
CA ASN A 422 12.92 4.32 25.72
C ASN A 422 12.48 5.32 24.62
N LYS A 423 11.55 4.91 23.76
CA LYS A 423 11.09 5.66 22.58
C LYS A 423 12.24 6.03 21.62
N VAL A 424 13.29 5.22 21.54
CA VAL A 424 14.31 5.35 20.50
C VAL A 424 13.80 4.64 19.26
N VAL A 425 13.86 5.33 18.11
CA VAL A 425 13.40 4.76 16.84
C VAL A 425 14.51 3.94 16.19
N LYS A 426 14.13 2.76 15.69
CA LYS A 426 14.98 1.81 14.99
C LYS A 426 14.37 1.40 13.65
N VAL A 427 15.20 1.34 12.62
CA VAL A 427 14.83 0.89 11.28
C VAL A 427 14.73 -0.64 11.27
N ALA A 428 13.62 -1.17 10.74
CA ALA A 428 13.32 -2.60 10.63
C ALA A 428 13.03 -2.99 9.16
N ASP A 429 12.92 -4.29 8.87
CA ASP A 429 12.52 -4.82 7.54
C ASP A 429 13.39 -4.34 6.34
N PHE A 430 14.64 -3.94 6.60
CA PHE A 430 15.65 -3.65 5.59
C PHE A 430 16.25 -4.91 4.94
N GLY A 431 15.81 -6.10 5.38
CA GLY A 431 16.29 -7.40 4.92
C GLY A 431 15.83 -7.79 3.51
N VAL A 432 14.78 -7.16 2.99
CA VAL A 432 14.32 -7.31 1.59
C VAL A 432 15.11 -6.41 0.63
N ALA A 433 16.18 -5.77 1.12
CA ALA A 433 17.10 -4.98 0.34
C ALA A 433 17.72 -5.84 -0.77
N ARG A 434 17.24 -5.68 -2.01
CA ARG A 434 17.83 -6.40 -3.13
C ARG A 434 19.23 -5.87 -3.37
N VAL A 435 20.20 -6.76 -3.46
CA VAL A 435 21.53 -6.40 -3.91
C VAL A 435 21.43 -6.11 -5.39
N LYS A 436 21.55 -4.83 -5.80
CA LYS A 436 21.75 -4.33 -7.19
C LYS A 436 21.12 -5.13 -8.35
N ASP A 437 19.98 -5.80 -8.13
CA ASP A 437 19.35 -6.57 -9.19
C ASP A 437 18.40 -5.66 -9.96
N GLN A 438 18.72 -5.45 -11.23
CA GLN A 438 18.00 -4.61 -12.20
C GLN A 438 16.63 -5.21 -12.57
N SER A 439 16.31 -6.39 -12.04
CA SER A 439 15.12 -7.19 -12.35
C SER A 439 13.81 -6.70 -11.72
N GLY A 440 13.84 -5.79 -10.72
CA GLY A 440 12.71 -4.92 -10.35
C GLY A 440 11.31 -5.56 -10.22
N VAL A 441 11.20 -6.80 -9.72
CA VAL A 441 9.90 -7.44 -9.46
C VAL A 441 9.13 -6.70 -8.36
N MET A 442 8.12 -5.90 -8.66
CA MET A 442 7.25 -5.31 -7.64
C MET A 442 5.87 -5.95 -7.72
N THR A 443 5.44 -6.63 -6.66
CA THR A 443 4.08 -7.14 -6.55
C THR A 443 3.15 -5.99 -6.15
N ALA A 444 2.04 -5.84 -6.87
CA ALA A 444 1.06 -4.77 -6.73
C ALA A 444 0.24 -4.78 -5.42
N GLU A 445 0.70 -5.55 -4.42
CA GLU A 445 -0.07 -5.88 -3.23
C GLU A 445 0.29 -5.07 -2.00
N THR A 446 1.45 -4.42 -1.95
CA THR A 446 1.91 -3.74 -0.73
C THR A 446 1.45 -2.28 -0.73
N GLY A 447 0.67 -1.88 0.27
CA GLY A 447 0.24 -0.49 0.49
C GLY A 447 1.37 0.54 0.73
N THR A 448 2.62 0.21 0.37
CA THR A 448 3.82 1.05 0.45
C THR A 448 3.83 2.19 -0.58
N TYR A 449 3.08 2.10 -1.67
CA TYR A 449 3.12 3.07 -2.78
C TYR A 449 3.14 4.54 -2.38
N ARG A 450 2.47 4.91 -1.29
CA ARG A 450 2.42 6.28 -0.75
C ARG A 450 3.78 6.85 -0.35
N TRP A 451 4.74 6.02 0.05
CA TRP A 451 6.08 6.45 0.47
C TRP A 451 7.13 6.30 -0.64
N MET A 452 6.76 5.77 -1.80
CA MET A 452 7.73 5.44 -2.85
C MET A 452 8.16 6.66 -3.66
N ALA A 453 9.45 6.68 -4.01
CA ALA A 453 10.01 7.67 -4.92
C ALA A 453 9.50 7.47 -6.36
N PRO A 454 9.37 8.54 -7.17
CA PRO A 454 8.86 8.46 -8.53
C PRO A 454 9.66 7.49 -9.41
N GLU A 455 11.00 7.50 -9.32
CA GLU A 455 11.85 6.60 -10.10
C GLU A 455 11.68 5.12 -9.73
N VAL A 456 11.29 4.82 -8.49
CA VAL A 456 10.99 3.45 -8.06
C VAL A 456 9.63 3.01 -8.60
N ILE A 457 8.63 3.90 -8.56
CA ILE A 457 7.30 3.64 -9.14
C ILE A 457 7.39 3.40 -10.65
N GLU A 458 8.21 4.20 -11.35
CA GLU A 458 8.46 4.07 -12.79
C GLU A 458 9.41 2.91 -13.15
N HIS A 459 9.90 2.14 -12.16
CA HIS A 459 10.87 1.05 -12.35
C HIS A 459 12.14 1.47 -13.11
N LYS A 460 12.54 2.74 -12.99
CA LYS A 460 13.80 3.26 -13.52
C LYS A 460 14.96 2.78 -12.65
N PRO A 461 16.21 2.78 -13.16
CA PRO A 461 17.37 2.61 -12.31
C PRO A 461 17.36 3.64 -11.18
N TYR A 462 17.54 3.18 -9.94
CA TYR A 462 17.52 4.02 -8.75
C TYR A 462 18.65 3.60 -7.79
N ASP A 463 19.04 4.52 -6.93
CA ASP A 463 20.06 4.33 -5.89
C ASP A 463 19.47 4.58 -4.50
N HIS A 464 20.34 4.85 -3.51
CA HIS A 464 19.95 5.10 -2.14
C HIS A 464 19.14 6.40 -1.95
N LYS A 465 19.10 7.31 -2.95
CA LYS A 465 18.28 8.53 -2.91
C LYS A 465 16.78 8.26 -2.98
N ALA A 466 16.37 7.05 -3.37
CA ALA A 466 14.99 6.62 -3.24
C ALA A 466 14.53 6.59 -1.77
N ASP A 467 15.40 6.13 -0.85
CA ASP A 467 15.08 6.11 0.59
C ASP A 467 14.97 7.53 1.17
N VAL A 468 15.70 8.50 0.60
CA VAL A 468 15.62 9.91 1.00
C VAL A 468 14.25 10.51 0.68
N PHE A 469 13.69 10.17 -0.48
CA PHE A 469 12.31 10.55 -0.83
C PHE A 469 11.32 9.95 0.17
N SER A 470 11.44 8.65 0.46
CA SER A 470 10.58 7.97 1.42
C SER A 470 10.69 8.59 2.82
N PHE A 471 11.89 9.00 3.23
CA PHE A 471 12.12 9.74 4.46
C PHE A 471 11.38 11.08 4.50
N ALA A 472 11.28 11.80 3.39
CA ALA A 472 10.50 13.04 3.33
C ALA A 472 9.01 12.80 3.61
N ILE A 473 8.44 11.73 3.06
CA ILE A 473 7.05 11.34 3.30
C ILE A 473 6.86 10.91 4.77
N VAL A 474 7.82 10.17 5.34
CA VAL A 474 7.83 9.85 6.78
C VAL A 474 7.89 11.13 7.62
N LEU A 475 8.74 12.10 7.27
CA LEU A 475 8.86 13.36 8.00
C LEU A 475 7.55 14.17 7.93
N TRP A 476 6.89 14.20 6.78
CA TRP A 476 5.56 14.80 6.63
C TRP A 476 4.51 14.10 7.53
N GLU A 477 4.54 12.78 7.58
CA GLU A 477 3.64 11.97 8.42
C GLU A 477 3.89 12.21 9.91
N LEU A 478 5.14 12.36 10.33
CA LEU A 478 5.49 12.75 11.71
C LEU A 478 5.00 14.15 12.07
N LEU A 479 5.02 15.09 11.12
CA LEU A 479 4.56 16.47 11.30
C LEU A 479 3.04 16.59 11.45
N THR A 480 2.31 15.79 10.69
CA THR A 480 0.86 15.93 10.57
C THR A 480 0.08 14.89 11.39
N GLY A 481 0.70 13.75 11.68
CA GLY A 481 0.00 12.58 12.22
C GLY A 481 -1.03 11.99 11.25
N LYS A 482 -1.01 12.39 9.96
CA LYS A 482 -1.99 11.98 8.95
C LYS A 482 -1.44 10.92 8.03
N ILE A 483 -2.32 10.13 7.42
CA ILE A 483 -1.92 9.16 6.39
C ILE A 483 -1.51 9.95 5.12
N PRO A 484 -0.35 9.68 4.52
CA PRO A 484 0.06 10.36 3.29
C PRO A 484 -0.93 10.15 2.15
N TYR A 485 -1.39 11.25 1.54
CA TYR A 485 -2.40 11.23 0.48
C TYR A 485 -3.70 10.52 0.91
N GLU A 486 -4.18 10.76 2.13
CA GLU A 486 -5.34 10.07 2.73
C GLU A 486 -6.59 9.99 1.83
N TYR A 487 -6.76 10.95 0.93
CA TYR A 487 -7.87 11.05 -0.02
C TYR A 487 -7.71 10.23 -1.32
N LEU A 488 -6.54 9.60 -1.54
CA LEU A 488 -6.26 8.76 -2.72
C LEU A 488 -6.07 7.30 -2.31
N THR A 489 -6.35 6.34 -3.20
CA THR A 489 -5.84 4.98 -3.03
C THR A 489 -4.30 4.96 -3.11
N PRO A 490 -3.60 3.95 -2.56
CA PRO A 490 -2.15 3.87 -2.65
C PRO A 490 -1.63 3.94 -4.09
N LEU A 491 -2.33 3.30 -5.04
CA LEU A 491 -1.95 3.31 -6.45
C LEU A 491 -2.21 4.67 -7.11
N GLN A 492 -3.35 5.32 -6.82
CA GLN A 492 -3.60 6.68 -7.27
C GLN A 492 -2.56 7.67 -6.77
N ALA A 493 -2.14 7.54 -5.50
CA ALA A 493 -1.06 8.35 -4.95
C ALA A 493 0.24 8.16 -5.74
N ALA A 494 0.63 6.92 -6.04
CA ALA A 494 1.82 6.63 -6.84
C ALA A 494 1.73 7.24 -8.26
N ILE A 495 0.59 7.07 -8.94
CA ILE A 495 0.37 7.63 -10.28
C ILE A 495 0.43 9.17 -10.22
N GLY A 496 -0.24 9.80 -9.26
CA GLY A 496 -0.22 11.25 -9.07
C GLY A 496 1.19 11.78 -8.81
N VAL A 497 2.00 11.07 -8.03
CA VAL A 497 3.40 11.44 -7.75
C VAL A 497 4.25 11.44 -9.03
N VAL A 498 4.05 10.45 -9.90
CA VAL A 498 4.82 10.29 -11.15
C VAL A 498 4.34 11.24 -12.24
N GLN A 499 3.03 11.25 -12.53
CA GLN A 499 2.45 11.96 -13.66
C GLN A 499 2.25 13.45 -13.36
N LYS A 500 1.69 13.77 -12.18
CA LYS A 500 1.30 15.14 -11.81
C LYS A 500 2.29 15.80 -10.84
N GLY A 501 3.27 15.07 -10.32
CA GLY A 501 4.24 15.60 -9.37
C GLY A 501 3.64 15.99 -8.01
N ILE A 502 2.47 15.45 -7.65
CA ILE A 502 1.80 15.83 -6.40
C ILE A 502 2.68 15.53 -5.19
N ARG A 503 2.53 16.33 -4.13
CA ARG A 503 3.16 16.12 -2.83
C ARG A 503 2.13 16.43 -1.72
N PRO A 504 2.22 15.79 -0.55
CA PRO A 504 1.35 16.12 0.57
C PRO A 504 1.49 17.58 1.00
N THR A 505 0.37 18.24 1.30
CA THR A 505 0.38 19.65 1.68
C THR A 505 1.09 19.86 3.01
N ILE A 506 2.10 20.73 3.05
CA ILE A 506 2.83 21.08 4.27
C ILE A 506 2.00 22.09 5.09
N PRO A 507 1.74 21.87 6.39
CA PRO A 507 1.04 22.84 7.23
C PRO A 507 1.77 24.18 7.30
N LYS A 508 1.02 25.30 7.24
CA LYS A 508 1.58 26.67 7.25
C LYS A 508 2.44 26.98 8.48
N ASP A 509 2.13 26.35 9.60
CA ASP A 509 2.78 26.59 10.89
C ASP A 509 4.06 25.74 11.08
N THR A 510 4.49 25.02 10.04
CA THR A 510 5.68 24.16 10.07
C THR A 510 6.95 25.01 10.15
N HIS A 511 7.90 24.58 10.98
CA HIS A 511 9.19 25.26 11.12
C HIS A 511 9.90 25.40 9.76
N PRO A 512 10.35 26.60 9.33
CA PRO A 512 10.87 26.84 7.98
C PRO A 512 12.01 25.91 7.55
N LYS A 513 12.92 25.56 8.48
CA LYS A 513 14.01 24.60 8.20
C LYS A 513 13.53 23.17 7.94
N LEU A 514 12.41 22.76 8.54
CA LEU A 514 11.80 21.47 8.23
C LEU A 514 11.09 21.50 6.88
N VAL A 515 10.47 22.64 6.53
CA VAL A 515 9.90 22.83 5.19
C VAL A 515 10.97 22.69 4.12
N ASP A 516 12.09 23.41 4.26
CA ASP A 516 13.23 23.34 3.34
C ASP A 516 13.83 21.93 3.24
N LEU A 517 14.07 21.28 4.39
CA LEU A 517 14.58 19.91 4.43
C LEU A 517 13.65 18.93 3.70
N LEU A 518 12.35 18.99 4.02
CA LEU A 518 11.33 18.12 3.45
C LEU A 518 11.20 18.34 1.94
N GLN A 519 11.25 19.60 1.49
CA GLN A 519 11.23 19.97 0.07
C GLN A 519 12.45 19.47 -0.71
N LYS A 520 13.64 19.53 -0.10
CA LYS A 520 14.87 18.97 -0.69
C LYS A 520 14.82 17.43 -0.77
N CYS A 521 14.35 16.77 0.29
CA CYS A 521 14.34 15.30 0.35
C CYS A 521 13.38 14.66 -0.66
N TRP A 522 12.24 15.27 -1.02
CA TRP A 522 11.30 14.71 -2.01
C TRP A 522 11.40 15.33 -3.42
N HIS A 523 12.54 15.96 -3.72
CA HIS A 523 12.78 16.57 -5.01
C HIS A 523 12.58 15.56 -6.16
N ARG A 524 12.09 16.02 -7.32
CA ARG A 524 11.80 15.13 -8.46
C ARG A 524 13.07 14.44 -8.95
N ASP A 525 14.14 15.21 -9.15
CA ASP A 525 15.46 14.69 -9.49
C ASP A 525 16.13 14.09 -8.24
N PRO A 526 16.50 12.79 -8.24
CA PRO A 526 17.25 12.17 -7.15
C PRO A 526 18.62 12.80 -6.86
N ALA A 527 19.27 13.41 -7.86
CA ALA A 527 20.60 14.02 -7.69
C ALA A 527 20.55 15.23 -6.74
N GLU A 528 19.45 15.98 -6.76
CA GLU A 528 19.22 17.16 -5.91
C GLU A 528 18.83 16.83 -4.47
N ARG A 529 18.56 15.55 -4.17
CA ARG A 529 18.19 15.12 -2.81
C ARG A 529 19.46 15.01 -1.96
N PRO A 530 19.48 15.48 -0.70
CA PRO A 530 20.63 15.36 0.18
C PRO A 530 20.87 13.91 0.60
N ASP A 531 22.11 13.58 0.98
CA ASP A 531 22.41 12.32 1.65
C ASP A 531 21.96 12.34 3.12
N PHE A 532 21.76 11.17 3.74
CA PHE A 532 21.38 11.11 5.15
C PHE A 532 22.42 11.73 6.10
N SER A 533 23.69 11.80 5.71
CA SER A 533 24.72 12.55 6.42
C SER A 533 24.41 14.04 6.49
N GLU A 534 24.04 14.66 5.36
CA GLU A 534 23.67 16.08 5.27
C GLU A 534 22.36 16.35 6.01
N ILE A 535 21.37 15.45 5.88
CA ILE A 535 20.10 15.51 6.63
C ILE A 535 20.37 15.54 8.14
N LEU A 536 21.29 14.68 8.63
CA LEU A 536 21.67 14.66 10.04
C LEU A 536 22.26 15.97 10.52
N GLU A 537 23.12 16.61 9.73
CA GLU A 537 23.69 17.91 10.08
C GLU A 537 22.63 19.01 10.17
N ILE A 538 21.65 19.00 9.27
CA ILE A 538 20.52 19.94 9.29
C ILE A 538 19.68 19.73 10.55
N LEU A 539 19.32 18.47 10.84
CA LEU A 539 18.50 18.12 12.01
C LEU A 539 19.23 18.41 13.34
N GLN A 540 20.54 18.19 13.42
CA GLN A 540 21.34 18.52 14.60
C GLN A 540 21.37 20.03 14.88
N ARG A 541 21.50 20.85 13.83
CA ARG A 541 21.42 22.31 13.96
C ARG A 541 20.04 22.73 14.45
N LEU A 542 18.98 22.17 13.86
CA LEU A 542 17.60 22.45 14.27
C LEU A 542 17.32 22.02 15.72
N SER A 543 17.85 20.87 16.14
CA SER A 543 17.67 20.37 17.52
C SER A 543 18.22 21.35 18.56
N LYS A 544 19.34 22.02 18.27
CA LYS A 544 19.92 23.03 19.17
C LYS A 544 19.00 24.25 19.33
N GLU A 545 18.40 24.70 18.23
CA GLU A 545 17.49 25.87 18.22
C GLU A 545 16.18 25.58 18.96
N VAL A 546 15.58 24.42 18.68
CA VAL A 546 14.33 23.98 19.32
C VAL A 546 14.53 23.69 20.82
N GLY A 547 15.73 23.22 21.21
CA GLY A 547 16.10 23.02 22.62
C GLY A 547 16.20 24.33 23.40
N THR A 548 16.83 25.36 22.82
CA THR A 548 17.02 26.66 23.47
C THR A 548 15.71 27.42 23.75
N ASP A 549 14.70 27.28 22.89
CA ASP A 549 13.40 27.94 23.08
C ASP A 549 12.59 27.38 24.26
N THR A 550 12.79 26.09 24.59
CA THR A 550 12.11 25.48 25.74
C THR A 550 12.71 25.92 27.07
N GLU A 551 14.03 26.11 27.14
CA GLU A 551 14.72 26.63 28.34
C GLU A 551 14.47 28.14 28.52
N GLY A 552 14.44 28.92 27.43
CA GLY A 552 14.14 30.36 27.47
C GLY A 552 12.72 30.66 27.99
N ARG A 553 11.71 29.88 27.57
CA ARG A 553 10.34 30.00 28.09
C ARG A 553 10.21 29.58 29.55
N HIS A 554 11.00 28.60 30.01
CA HIS A 554 11.02 28.20 31.42
C HIS A 554 11.65 29.28 32.32
N LYS A 555 12.71 29.96 31.85
CA LYS A 555 13.34 31.09 32.55
C LYS A 555 12.46 32.34 32.61
N MET A 556 11.69 32.63 31.55
CA MET A 556 10.72 33.74 31.56
C MET A 556 9.56 33.48 32.52
N LYS A 557 9.04 32.25 32.60
CA LYS A 557 7.96 31.90 33.55
C LYS A 557 8.41 31.92 35.01
N THR A 558 9.65 31.53 35.32
CA THR A 558 10.20 31.63 36.68
C THR A 558 10.59 33.06 37.05
N GLY A 559 11.04 33.88 36.09
CA GLY A 559 11.31 35.31 36.29
C GLY A 559 10.05 36.15 36.56
N PHE A 560 8.94 35.87 35.87
CA PHE A 560 7.66 36.58 36.10
C PHE A 560 7.05 36.28 37.48
N LEU A 561 7.15 35.04 37.96
CA LEU A 561 6.66 34.66 39.29
C LEU A 561 7.55 35.17 40.43
N SER A 562 8.84 35.41 40.16
CA SER A 562 9.78 36.04 41.09
C SER A 562 9.55 37.55 41.23
N ALA A 563 9.07 38.23 40.18
CA ALA A 563 8.82 39.67 40.20
C ALA A 563 7.50 40.03 40.91
N LEU A 564 6.49 39.14 40.87
CA LEU A 564 5.21 39.38 41.56
C LEU A 564 5.24 39.12 43.09
N LYS A 565 6.28 38.48 43.63
CA LYS A 565 6.41 38.23 45.09
C LYS A 565 7.22 39.30 45.84
N ARG A 566 7.66 40.37 45.18
CA ARG A 566 8.44 41.45 45.82
C ARG A 566 7.68 42.76 46.06
N ASN A 567 6.39 42.82 45.70
CA ASN A 567 5.53 43.99 45.88
C ASN A 567 4.20 43.64 46.59
N HIS A 568 4.26 42.93 47.72
CA HIS A 568 3.17 42.89 48.69
C HIS A 568 3.71 42.88 50.11
#